data_AF-A0A4P7R3S0-F1
#
_entry.id   AF-A0A4P7R3S0-F1
#
_cell.length_a   1.000
_cell.length_b   1.000
_cell.length_c   1.000
_cell.angle_alpha   90.00
_cell.angle_beta   90.00
_cell.angle_gamma   90.00
#
_symmetry.space_group_name_H-M   'P 1'
#
loop_
_entity.id
_entity.type
_entity.pdbx_description
1 polymer ?
#
loop_
_entity_poly.entity_id
_entity_poly.type
_entity_poly.pdbx_seq_one_letter_code
_entity_poly.pdbx_strand_id
1 'polypeptide(L)'
;MGYVWLAAIGAGAFALLAVLKVNRVLWSMVAAALMLGAAGYAWQGQPGLAGHEASPGLAATPDDSAMLELRDQMLERYTGAAAYLVAADAMTRIGDRRAAVQVLLGGLRIAPKSVVMWTGLANALAAHDANQVSPPALFAFQQAMRLAPKHPAPPFFLGLAYVRAGEFATARPYWAKALALTPANISYRGEVATRLALLDRFLAMQDVPNSSQK
;
A
#
# COMPACT_ATOMS: atom_id res chain seq x y z
N MET A 1 28.39 -3.70 -10.29
CA MET A 1 28.34 -5.06 -10.91
C MET A 1 27.51 -5.13 -12.20
N GLY A 2 26.55 -4.23 -12.46
CA GLY A 2 25.66 -4.30 -13.64
C GLY A 2 26.36 -4.22 -15.01
N TYR A 3 27.37 -3.37 -15.18
CA TYR A 3 28.10 -3.22 -16.45
C TYR A 3 28.89 -4.47 -16.87
N VAL A 4 29.37 -5.25 -15.89
CA VAL A 4 30.12 -6.50 -16.14
C VAL A 4 29.18 -7.56 -16.75
N TRP A 5 27.97 -7.69 -16.21
CA TRP A 5 26.96 -8.59 -16.76
C TRP A 5 26.45 -8.14 -18.13
N LEU A 6 26.29 -6.84 -18.34
CA LEU A 6 25.88 -6.30 -19.64
C LEU A 6 26.95 -6.59 -20.73
N ALA A 7 28.24 -6.45 -20.39
CA ALA A 7 29.33 -6.82 -21.28
C ALA A 7 29.38 -8.33 -21.56
N ALA A 8 29.14 -9.17 -20.54
CA ALA A 8 29.08 -10.62 -20.69
C ALA A 8 27.93 -11.08 -21.62
N ILE A 9 26.75 -10.47 -21.49
CA ILE A 9 25.60 -10.74 -22.38
C ILE A 9 25.91 -10.32 -23.82
N GLY A 10 26.53 -9.16 -24.01
CA GLY A 10 26.96 -8.70 -25.33
C GLY A 10 27.95 -9.67 -25.98
N ALA A 11 28.99 -10.07 -25.26
CA ALA A 11 29.98 -11.04 -25.76
C ALA A 11 29.34 -12.40 -26.07
N GLY A 12 28.43 -12.88 -25.23
CA GLY A 12 27.68 -14.11 -25.45
C GLY A 12 26.81 -14.08 -26.70
N ALA A 13 26.13 -12.96 -26.96
CA ALA A 13 25.31 -12.78 -28.16
C ALA A 13 26.16 -12.85 -29.45
N PHE A 14 27.32 -12.19 -29.48
CA PHE A 14 28.23 -12.25 -30.64
C PHE A 14 28.89 -13.62 -30.81
N ALA A 15 29.25 -14.30 -29.72
CA ALA A 15 29.76 -15.67 -29.78
C ALA A 15 28.71 -16.63 -30.38
N LEU A 16 27.44 -16.47 -30.01
CA LEU A 16 26.35 -17.29 -30.53
C LEU A 16 26.12 -17.06 -32.04
N LEU A 17 26.19 -15.80 -32.50
CA LEU A 17 26.13 -15.48 -33.93
C LEU A 17 27.29 -16.09 -34.73
N ALA A 18 28.48 -16.13 -34.14
CA ALA A 18 29.66 -16.74 -34.75
C ALA A 18 29.53 -18.26 -34.86
N VAL A 19 29.07 -18.92 -33.79
CA VAL A 19 28.84 -20.39 -33.77
C VAL A 19 27.77 -20.80 -34.76
N LEU A 20 26.70 -20.01 -34.88
CA LEU A 20 25.59 -20.26 -35.80
C LEU A 20 25.87 -19.79 -37.25
N LYS A 21 27.08 -19.29 -37.55
CA LYS A 21 27.51 -18.82 -38.88
C LYS A 21 26.54 -17.82 -39.51
N VAL A 22 25.97 -16.93 -38.69
CA VAL A 22 24.98 -15.95 -39.12
C VAL A 22 25.61 -14.88 -40.02
N ASN A 23 24.89 -14.45 -41.06
CA ASN A 23 25.35 -13.43 -42.01
C ASN A 23 25.79 -12.14 -41.30
N ARG A 24 26.94 -11.58 -41.70
CA ARG A 24 27.55 -10.36 -41.12
C ARG A 24 26.64 -9.13 -41.13
N VAL A 25 25.66 -9.07 -42.04
CA VAL A 25 24.66 -7.99 -42.05
C VAL A 25 23.75 -8.03 -40.81
N LEU A 26 23.47 -9.21 -40.26
CA LEU A 26 22.64 -9.34 -39.05
C LEU A 26 23.42 -9.00 -37.77
N TRP A 27 24.75 -8.99 -37.82
CA TRP A 27 25.59 -8.64 -36.68
C TRP A 27 25.45 -7.17 -36.32
N SER A 28 25.31 -6.28 -37.31
CA SER A 28 25.10 -4.85 -37.06
C SER A 28 23.73 -4.57 -36.47
N MET A 29 22.69 -5.34 -36.83
CA MET A 29 21.36 -5.24 -36.22
C MET A 29 21.38 -5.66 -34.74
N VAL A 30 22.05 -6.77 -34.42
CA VAL A 30 22.21 -7.22 -33.03
C VAL A 30 23.07 -6.24 -32.22
N ALA A 31 24.13 -5.69 -32.83
CA ALA A 31 24.94 -4.64 -32.21
C ALA A 31 24.10 -3.41 -31.86
N ALA A 32 23.28 -2.93 -32.81
CA ALA A 32 22.43 -1.77 -32.63
C ALA A 32 21.36 -2.01 -31.54
N ALA A 33 20.73 -3.18 -31.53
CA ALA A 33 19.75 -3.55 -30.51
C ALA A 33 20.37 -3.62 -29.11
N LEU A 34 21.56 -4.22 -28.99
CA LEU A 34 22.31 -4.28 -27.73
C LEU A 34 22.73 -2.89 -27.26
N MET A 35 23.18 -2.01 -28.16
CA MET A 35 23.53 -0.63 -27.81
C MET A 35 22.31 0.18 -27.36
N LEU A 36 21.17 0.00 -28.01
CA LEU A 36 19.94 0.69 -27.63
C LEU A 36 19.42 0.19 -26.27
N GLY A 37 19.49 -1.12 -26.02
CA GLY A 37 19.21 -1.71 -24.71
C GLY A 37 20.18 -1.23 -23.63
N ALA A 38 21.48 -1.12 -23.94
CA ALA A 38 22.49 -0.60 -23.03
C ALA A 38 22.29 0.88 -22.71
N ALA A 39 21.93 1.69 -23.71
CA ALA A 39 21.61 3.11 -23.54
C ALA A 39 20.34 3.28 -22.68
N GLY A 40 19.30 2.46 -22.92
CA GLY A 40 18.11 2.43 -22.07
C GLY A 40 18.42 2.03 -20.63
N TYR A 41 19.25 1.00 -20.44
CA TYR A 41 19.71 0.57 -19.12
C TYR A 41 20.56 1.63 -18.41
N ALA A 42 21.40 2.37 -19.14
CA ALA A 42 22.18 3.47 -18.59
C ALA A 42 21.32 4.70 -18.26
N TRP A 43 20.26 4.96 -19.03
CA TRP A 43 19.38 6.11 -18.82
C TRP A 43 18.37 5.86 -17.69
N GLN A 44 17.86 4.63 -17.53
CA GLN A 44 16.87 4.28 -16.51
C GLN A 44 17.48 3.63 -15.26
N GLY A 45 18.68 3.08 -15.35
CA GLY A 45 19.33 2.36 -14.26
C GLY A 45 20.17 3.25 -13.36
N GLN A 46 20.23 2.91 -12.07
CA GLN A 46 21.21 3.43 -11.11
C GLN A 46 22.18 2.30 -10.69
N PRO A 47 23.07 1.85 -11.58
CA PRO A 47 23.89 0.64 -11.40
C PRO A 47 25.00 0.76 -10.34
N GLY A 48 25.15 1.95 -9.74
CA GLY A 48 26.06 2.24 -8.63
C GLY A 48 25.43 2.10 -7.25
N LEU A 49 24.12 1.86 -7.14
CA LEU A 49 23.50 1.56 -5.86
C LEU A 49 23.98 0.20 -5.37
N ALA A 50 24.50 0.16 -4.13
CA ALA A 50 24.80 -1.10 -3.47
C ALA A 50 23.54 -1.96 -3.44
N GLY A 51 23.68 -3.25 -3.79
CA GLY A 51 22.60 -4.21 -3.62
C GLY A 51 22.20 -4.21 -2.15
N HIS A 52 21.00 -3.74 -1.85
CA HIS A 52 20.46 -3.83 -0.51
C HIS A 52 20.02 -5.28 -0.31
N GLU A 53 20.59 -5.96 0.67
CA GLU A 53 19.94 -7.17 1.19
C GLU A 53 18.52 -6.78 1.58
N ALA A 54 17.54 -7.58 1.16
CA ALA A 54 16.18 -7.45 1.68
C ALA A 54 16.23 -7.84 3.16
N SER A 55 16.63 -6.90 4.02
CA SER A 55 16.34 -6.97 5.43
C SER A 55 14.83 -6.88 5.54
N PRO A 56 14.12 -7.95 5.93
CA PRO A 56 12.74 -7.77 6.34
C PRO A 56 12.82 -6.74 7.48
N GLY A 57 12.22 -5.58 7.28
CA GLY A 57 12.11 -4.56 8.31
C GLY A 57 11.19 -5.08 9.40
N LEU A 58 11.70 -6.02 10.21
CA LEU A 58 11.06 -6.64 11.38
C LEU A 58 11.09 -5.67 12.58
N ALA A 59 10.99 -4.36 12.31
CA ALA A 59 10.71 -3.41 13.36
C ALA A 59 9.24 -3.57 13.71
N ALA A 60 8.96 -4.33 14.76
CA ALA A 60 7.62 -4.47 15.31
C ALA A 60 7.03 -3.07 15.53
N THR A 61 5.92 -2.78 14.86
CA THR A 61 5.18 -1.54 15.11
C THR A 61 4.62 -1.55 16.54
N PRO A 62 4.57 -0.40 17.24
CA PRO A 62 4.02 -0.31 18.59
C PRO A 62 2.62 -0.91 18.70
N ASP A 63 2.25 -1.34 19.90
CA ASP A 63 0.99 -2.03 20.18
C ASP A 63 -0.25 -1.28 19.66
N ASP A 64 -0.84 -1.81 18.59
CA ASP A 64 -2.06 -1.33 17.93
C ASP A 64 -3.33 -1.93 18.56
N SER A 65 -3.27 -2.48 19.78
CA SER A 65 -4.38 -3.19 20.45
C SER A 65 -5.70 -2.42 20.44
N ALA A 66 -5.69 -1.11 20.72
CA ALA A 66 -6.88 -0.26 20.65
C ALA A 66 -7.46 -0.15 19.23
N MET A 67 -6.60 -0.09 18.20
CA MET A 67 -7.04 -0.06 16.80
C MET A 67 -7.60 -1.41 16.35
N LEU A 68 -7.05 -2.51 16.85
CA LEU A 68 -7.57 -3.86 16.60
C LEU A 68 -8.93 -4.04 17.26
N GLU A 69 -9.11 -3.59 18.50
CA GLU A 69 -10.40 -3.67 19.21
C GLU A 69 -11.46 -2.83 18.51
N LEU A 70 -11.15 -1.58 18.16
CA LEU A 70 -12.06 -0.74 17.40
C LEU A 70 -12.45 -1.40 16.07
N ARG A 71 -11.48 -1.97 15.36
CA ARG A 71 -11.78 -2.68 14.12
C ARG A 71 -12.71 -3.85 14.39
N ASP A 72 -12.48 -4.66 15.41
CA ASP A 72 -13.33 -5.81 15.72
C ASP A 72 -14.77 -5.40 16.08
N GLN A 73 -14.95 -4.22 16.68
CA GLN A 73 -16.28 -3.64 16.92
C GLN A 73 -16.93 -3.11 15.65
N MET A 74 -16.13 -2.57 14.71
CA MET A 74 -16.62 -2.05 13.43
C MET A 74 -16.85 -3.14 12.38
N LEU A 75 -15.97 -4.13 12.31
CA LEU A 75 -15.91 -5.23 11.36
C LEU A 75 -15.96 -6.53 12.16
N GLU A 76 -17.11 -7.20 12.11
CA GLU A 76 -17.45 -8.39 12.91
C GLU A 76 -16.28 -9.36 13.19
N ARG A 77 -15.93 -9.48 14.48
CA ARG A 77 -14.79 -10.28 14.99
C ARG A 77 -14.83 -11.79 14.70
N TYR A 78 -16.02 -12.38 14.60
CA TYR A 78 -16.19 -13.85 14.56
C TYR A 78 -16.57 -14.39 13.17
N THR A 79 -16.05 -13.78 12.12
CA THR A 79 -16.30 -14.23 10.74
C THR A 79 -15.09 -14.98 10.18
N GLY A 80 -15.33 -15.87 9.21
CA GLY A 80 -14.24 -16.44 8.41
C GLY A 80 -13.39 -15.34 7.77
N ALA A 81 -13.98 -14.18 7.48
CA ALA A 81 -13.26 -13.03 6.96
C ALA A 81 -12.33 -12.36 8.01
N ALA A 82 -12.73 -12.33 9.27
CA ALA A 82 -11.89 -11.82 10.36
C ALA A 82 -10.60 -12.63 10.54
N ALA A 83 -10.62 -13.95 10.30
CA ALA A 83 -9.41 -14.78 10.39
C ALA A 83 -8.31 -14.35 9.40
N TYR A 84 -8.68 -14.02 8.15
CA TYR A 84 -7.73 -13.50 7.16
C TYR A 84 -7.23 -12.10 7.53
N LEU A 85 -8.08 -11.25 8.12
CA LEU A 85 -7.66 -9.95 8.64
C LEU A 85 -6.60 -10.10 9.73
N VAL A 86 -6.84 -10.96 10.72
CA VAL A 86 -5.90 -11.21 11.82
C VAL A 86 -4.54 -11.69 11.28
N ALA A 87 -4.55 -12.61 10.32
CA ALA A 87 -3.34 -13.09 9.67
C ALA A 87 -2.61 -11.96 8.91
N ALA A 88 -3.35 -11.15 8.14
CA ALA A 88 -2.78 -10.03 7.40
C ALA A 88 -2.21 -8.92 8.31
N ASP A 89 -2.82 -8.64 9.46
CA ASP A 89 -2.25 -7.70 10.42
C ASP A 89 -0.97 -8.24 11.03
N ALA A 90 -0.95 -9.52 11.40
CA ALA A 90 0.23 -10.15 11.95
C ALA A 90 1.39 -10.05 10.95
N MET A 91 1.14 -10.34 9.68
CA MET A 91 2.09 -10.16 8.58
C MET A 91 2.53 -8.70 8.41
N THR A 92 1.58 -7.75 8.51
CA THR A 92 1.88 -6.31 8.43
C THR A 92 2.78 -5.85 9.58
N ARG A 93 2.51 -6.31 10.81
CA ARG A 93 3.27 -5.95 12.03
C ARG A 93 4.69 -6.50 12.02
N ILE A 94 4.92 -7.66 11.40
CA ILE A 94 6.27 -8.22 11.20
C ILE A 94 6.94 -7.68 9.92
N GLY A 95 6.35 -6.69 9.25
CA GLY A 95 6.93 -6.05 8.07
C GLY A 95 6.72 -6.81 6.76
N ASP A 96 6.11 -8.00 6.76
CA ASP A 96 5.77 -8.76 5.56
C ASP A 96 4.45 -8.29 4.95
N ARG A 97 4.45 -7.03 4.49
CA ARG A 97 3.27 -6.38 3.91
C ARG A 97 2.83 -7.05 2.60
N ARG A 98 3.77 -7.68 1.89
CA ARG A 98 3.46 -8.43 0.66
C ARG A 98 2.64 -9.67 0.98
N ALA A 99 3.03 -10.46 1.99
CA ALA A 99 2.25 -11.61 2.41
C ALA A 99 0.85 -11.21 2.91
N ALA A 100 0.74 -10.09 3.64
CA ALA A 100 -0.55 -9.56 4.08
C ALA A 100 -1.52 -9.34 2.91
N VAL A 101 -1.06 -8.70 1.83
CA VAL A 101 -1.84 -8.48 0.60
C VAL A 101 -2.22 -9.82 -0.04
N GLN A 102 -1.30 -10.78 -0.14
CA GLN A 102 -1.57 -12.08 -0.77
C GLN A 102 -2.62 -12.90 -0.02
N VAL A 103 -2.54 -12.93 1.32
CA VAL A 103 -3.52 -13.63 2.16
C VAL A 103 -4.92 -13.04 1.95
N LEU A 104 -5.05 -11.72 1.94
CA LEU A 104 -6.34 -11.06 1.73
C LEU A 104 -6.89 -11.25 0.31
N LEU A 105 -6.03 -11.25 -0.71
CA LEU A 105 -6.44 -11.61 -2.08
C LEU A 105 -6.95 -13.06 -2.14
N GLY A 106 -6.32 -13.99 -1.42
CA GLY A 106 -6.78 -15.37 -1.27
C GLY A 106 -8.15 -15.46 -0.60
N GLY A 107 -8.35 -14.74 0.51
CA GLY A 107 -9.64 -14.66 1.20
C GLY A 107 -10.74 -14.07 0.33
N LEU A 108 -10.41 -13.08 -0.49
CA LEU A 108 -11.35 -12.43 -1.40
C LEU A 108 -11.80 -13.35 -2.56
N ARG A 109 -10.99 -14.33 -2.97
CA ARG A 109 -11.42 -15.36 -3.93
C ARG A 109 -12.55 -16.23 -3.37
N ILE A 110 -12.58 -16.42 -2.05
CA ILE A 110 -13.60 -17.22 -1.35
C ILE A 110 -14.82 -16.35 -1.04
N ALA A 111 -14.60 -15.12 -0.57
CA ALA A 111 -15.65 -14.19 -0.17
C ALA A 111 -15.55 -12.85 -0.93
N PRO A 112 -15.86 -12.80 -2.24
CA PRO A 112 -15.63 -11.63 -3.09
C PRO A 112 -16.52 -10.42 -2.75
N LYS A 113 -17.60 -10.63 -1.99
CA LYS A 113 -18.52 -9.58 -1.55
C LYS A 113 -18.32 -9.19 -0.08
N SER A 114 -17.21 -9.63 0.54
CA SER A 114 -16.94 -9.33 1.95
C SER A 114 -16.39 -7.90 2.11
N VAL A 115 -17.17 -7.04 2.77
CA VAL A 115 -16.77 -5.67 3.15
C VAL A 115 -15.51 -5.70 4.02
N VAL A 116 -15.43 -6.67 4.92
CA VAL A 116 -14.31 -6.93 5.83
C VAL A 116 -13.03 -7.19 5.02
N MET A 117 -13.10 -8.06 4.00
CA MET A 117 -11.97 -8.37 3.12
C MET A 117 -11.50 -7.19 2.29
N TRP A 118 -12.43 -6.47 1.66
CA TRP A 118 -12.08 -5.31 0.84
C TRP A 118 -11.46 -4.19 1.68
N THR A 119 -11.96 -3.96 2.89
CA THR A 119 -11.40 -2.98 3.83
C THR A 119 -10.01 -3.42 4.33
N GLY A 120 -9.84 -4.70 4.63
CA GLY A 120 -8.55 -5.30 4.97
C GLY A 120 -7.51 -5.17 3.88
N LEU A 121 -7.89 -5.55 2.65
CA LEU A 121 -7.03 -5.47 1.48
C LEU A 121 -6.58 -4.04 1.23
N ALA A 122 -7.48 -3.08 1.36
CA ALA A 122 -7.17 -1.67 1.20
C ALA A 122 -6.13 -1.19 2.24
N ASN A 123 -6.30 -1.55 3.52
CA ASN A 123 -5.34 -1.24 4.57
C ASN A 123 -3.97 -1.91 4.33
N ALA A 124 -3.96 -3.17 3.93
CA ALA A 124 -2.72 -3.90 3.64
C ALA A 124 -1.98 -3.32 2.42
N LEU A 125 -2.71 -2.89 1.38
CA LEU A 125 -2.14 -2.19 0.23
C LEU A 125 -1.56 -0.84 0.63
N ALA A 126 -2.28 -0.04 1.42
CA ALA A 126 -1.75 1.24 1.91
C ALA A 126 -0.48 1.04 2.75
N ALA A 127 -0.46 0.04 3.64
CA ALA A 127 0.73 -0.30 4.40
C ALA A 127 1.88 -0.74 3.46
N HIS A 128 1.60 -1.63 2.51
CA HIS A 128 2.58 -2.08 1.50
C HIS A 128 3.19 -0.88 0.75
N ASP A 129 2.38 0.11 0.40
CA ASP A 129 2.76 1.30 -0.36
C ASP A 129 3.24 2.44 0.55
N ALA A 130 4.05 2.10 1.56
CA ALA A 130 4.68 3.04 2.50
C ALA A 130 3.69 3.96 3.24
N ASN A 131 2.54 3.42 3.65
CA ASN A 131 1.44 4.15 4.30
C ASN A 131 0.81 5.25 3.43
N GLN A 132 0.93 5.18 2.11
CA GLN A 132 0.24 6.07 1.18
C GLN A 132 -1.04 5.43 0.66
N VAL A 133 -2.04 6.25 0.34
CA VAL A 133 -3.28 5.78 -0.28
C VAL A 133 -3.07 5.65 -1.79
N SER A 134 -2.48 4.53 -2.21
CA SER A 134 -2.24 4.23 -3.61
C SER A 134 -3.55 3.99 -4.41
N PRO A 135 -3.53 4.07 -5.74
CA PRO A 135 -4.73 3.78 -6.55
C PRO A 135 -5.34 2.39 -6.28
N PRO A 136 -4.56 1.30 -6.12
CA PRO A 136 -5.10 0.00 -5.70
C PRO A 136 -5.76 0.02 -4.31
N ALA A 137 -5.15 0.68 -3.33
CA ALA A 137 -5.72 0.80 -1.99
C ALA A 137 -7.05 1.58 -2.03
N LEU A 138 -7.08 2.71 -2.73
CA LEU A 138 -8.28 3.52 -2.92
C LEU A 138 -9.40 2.73 -3.61
N PHE A 139 -9.07 1.97 -4.65
CA PHE A 139 -10.03 1.10 -5.34
C PHE A 139 -10.65 0.08 -4.39
N ALA A 140 -9.84 -0.56 -3.53
CA ALA A 140 -10.32 -1.54 -2.57
C ALA A 140 -11.25 -0.89 -1.52
N PHE A 141 -10.94 0.31 -1.02
CA PHE A 141 -11.86 1.06 -0.16
C PHE A 141 -13.17 1.42 -0.86
N GLN A 142 -13.10 1.83 -2.14
CA GLN A 142 -14.28 2.13 -2.94
C GLN A 142 -15.16 0.89 -3.17
N GLN A 143 -14.55 -0.30 -3.34
CA GLN A 143 -15.31 -1.56 -3.38
C GLN A 143 -16.01 -1.84 -2.06
N ALA A 144 -15.32 -1.71 -0.92
CA ALA A 144 -15.94 -1.89 0.39
C ALA A 144 -17.12 -0.92 0.60
N MET A 145 -16.97 0.35 0.23
CA MET A 145 -18.04 1.36 0.30
C MET A 145 -19.19 1.08 -0.66
N ARG A 146 -18.93 0.50 -1.85
CA ARG A 146 -20.00 0.09 -2.78
C ARG A 146 -20.80 -1.08 -2.25
N LEU A 147 -20.13 -2.06 -1.64
CA LEU A 147 -20.77 -3.25 -1.08
C LEU A 147 -21.62 -2.92 0.15
N ALA A 148 -21.18 -1.97 0.98
CA ALA A 148 -21.96 -1.53 2.13
C ALA A 148 -21.94 0.02 2.28
N PRO A 149 -22.81 0.72 1.52
CA PRO A 149 -22.83 2.19 1.49
C PRO A 149 -23.15 2.88 2.82
N LYS A 150 -23.83 2.16 3.73
CA LYS A 150 -24.23 2.66 5.06
C LYS A 150 -23.29 2.20 6.18
N HIS A 151 -22.25 1.45 5.85
CA HIS A 151 -21.35 0.88 6.85
C HIS A 151 -20.26 1.90 7.24
N PRO A 152 -20.00 2.16 8.54
CA PRO A 152 -19.05 3.20 8.97
C PRO A 152 -17.57 2.81 8.81
N ALA A 153 -17.22 1.52 8.84
CA ALA A 153 -15.83 1.06 8.76
C ALA A 153 -15.05 1.47 7.50
N PRO A 154 -15.51 1.25 6.25
CA PRO A 154 -14.71 1.60 5.09
C PRO A 154 -14.29 3.08 5.03
N PRO A 155 -15.18 4.08 5.24
CA PRO A 155 -14.74 5.47 5.28
C PRO A 155 -13.88 5.78 6.52
N PHE A 156 -14.08 5.12 7.65
CA PHE A 156 -13.20 5.30 8.82
C PHE A 156 -11.76 4.87 8.53
N PHE A 157 -11.57 3.67 7.96
CA PHE A 157 -10.24 3.13 7.65
C PHE A 157 -9.58 3.86 6.48
N LEU A 158 -10.34 4.37 5.51
CA LEU A 158 -9.80 5.26 4.48
C LEU A 158 -9.29 6.58 5.08
N GLY A 159 -10.06 7.20 5.97
CA GLY A 159 -9.60 8.38 6.71
C GLY A 159 -8.35 8.10 7.54
N LEU A 160 -8.27 6.93 8.19
CA LEU A 160 -7.07 6.53 8.92
C LEU A 160 -5.85 6.36 8.00
N ALA A 161 -6.04 5.77 6.81
CA ALA A 161 -4.96 5.64 5.84
C ALA A 161 -4.45 7.01 5.37
N TYR A 162 -5.34 7.98 5.12
CA TYR A 162 -4.94 9.35 4.81
C TYR A 162 -4.23 10.05 5.98
N VAL A 163 -4.68 9.86 7.23
CA VAL A 163 -3.97 10.38 8.41
C VAL A 163 -2.57 9.79 8.51
N ARG A 164 -2.40 8.50 8.26
CA ARG A 164 -1.07 7.84 8.24
C ARG A 164 -0.19 8.34 7.08
N ALA A 165 -0.79 8.75 5.98
CA ALA A 165 -0.11 9.40 4.85
C ALA A 165 0.25 10.88 5.13
N GLY A 166 -0.21 11.46 6.25
CA GLY A 166 -0.05 12.90 6.56
C GLY A 166 -1.05 13.80 5.82
N GLU A 167 -2.00 13.23 5.09
CA GLU A 167 -3.03 13.94 4.34
C GLU A 167 -4.26 14.25 5.21
N PHE A 168 -4.04 15.03 6.27
CA PHE A 168 -5.05 15.34 7.29
C PHE A 168 -6.32 15.98 6.72
N ALA A 169 -6.17 16.93 5.80
CA ALA A 169 -7.30 17.60 5.14
C ALA A 169 -8.13 16.62 4.29
N THR A 170 -7.46 15.70 3.59
CA THR A 170 -8.11 14.63 2.80
C THR A 170 -8.83 13.62 3.69
N ALA A 171 -8.29 13.32 4.88
CA ALA A 171 -8.87 12.38 5.83
C ALA A 171 -10.21 12.86 6.44
N ARG A 172 -10.31 14.15 6.76
CA ARG A 172 -11.42 14.76 7.48
C ARG A 172 -12.82 14.38 6.95
N PRO A 173 -13.14 14.55 5.65
CA PRO A 173 -14.47 14.22 5.13
C PRO A 173 -14.83 12.74 5.32
N TYR A 174 -13.85 11.83 5.30
CA TYR A 174 -14.11 10.40 5.48
C TYR A 174 -14.42 10.05 6.94
N TRP A 175 -13.74 10.65 7.91
CA TRP A 175 -14.09 10.49 9.33
C TRP A 175 -15.42 11.15 9.69
N ALA A 176 -15.74 12.32 9.10
CA ALA A 176 -17.05 12.93 9.23
C ALA A 176 -18.16 12.01 8.69
N LYS A 177 -17.95 11.39 7.52
CA LYS A 177 -18.86 10.39 6.96
C LYS A 177 -18.98 9.16 7.86
N ALA A 178 -17.89 8.62 8.37
CA ALA A 178 -17.92 7.47 9.27
C ALA A 178 -18.72 7.77 10.55
N LEU A 179 -18.54 8.95 11.14
CA LEU A 179 -19.31 9.39 12.29
C LEU A 179 -20.80 9.53 11.94
N ALA A 180 -21.14 10.11 10.80
CA ALA A 180 -22.53 10.24 10.37
C ALA A 180 -23.22 8.88 10.15
N LEU A 181 -22.48 7.88 9.66
CA LEU A 181 -22.97 6.53 9.41
C LEU A 181 -23.05 5.65 10.67
N THR A 182 -22.34 6.01 11.74
CA THR A 182 -22.34 5.23 12.98
C THR A 182 -23.61 5.51 13.78
N PRO A 183 -24.45 4.52 14.14
CA PRO A 183 -25.63 4.77 14.96
C PRO A 183 -25.29 5.37 16.34
N ALA A 184 -26.20 6.19 16.90
CA ALA A 184 -25.96 6.96 18.13
C ALA A 184 -25.69 6.10 19.38
N ASN A 185 -26.21 4.87 19.42
CA ASN A 185 -26.14 3.94 20.54
C ASN A 185 -24.92 3.00 20.51
N ILE A 186 -24.05 3.12 19.51
CA ILE A 186 -22.89 2.24 19.35
C ILE A 186 -21.73 2.73 20.21
N SER A 187 -21.08 1.81 20.93
CA SER A 187 -19.99 2.07 21.88
C SER A 187 -18.84 2.90 21.29
N TYR A 188 -18.38 2.53 20.09
CA TYR A 188 -17.23 3.20 19.46
C TYR A 188 -17.56 4.56 18.83
N ARG A 189 -18.83 5.00 18.81
CA ARG A 189 -19.20 6.29 18.20
C ARG A 189 -18.44 7.45 18.84
N GLY A 190 -18.31 7.43 20.17
CA GLY A 190 -17.56 8.44 20.91
C GLY A 190 -16.10 8.51 20.48
N GLU A 191 -15.47 7.37 20.27
CA GLU A 191 -14.08 7.27 19.83
C GLU A 191 -13.85 7.86 18.43
N VAL A 192 -14.79 7.62 17.50
CA VAL A 192 -14.75 8.25 16.16
C VAL A 192 -14.93 9.76 16.26
N ALA A 193 -15.85 10.23 17.11
CA ALA A 193 -16.10 11.65 17.33
C ALA A 193 -14.88 12.36 17.92
N THR A 194 -14.23 11.75 18.92
CA THR A 194 -13.00 12.28 19.53
C THR A 194 -11.88 12.39 18.51
N ARG A 195 -11.65 11.37 17.67
CA ARG A 195 -10.63 11.42 16.61
C ARG A 195 -10.90 12.53 15.60
N LEU A 196 -12.14 12.69 15.16
CA LEU A 196 -12.52 13.78 14.25
C LEU A 196 -12.31 15.16 14.90
N ALA A 197 -12.68 15.33 16.17
CA ALA A 197 -12.48 16.58 16.89
C ALA A 197 -10.98 16.92 17.06
N LEU A 198 -10.14 15.92 17.31
CA LEU A 198 -8.68 16.09 17.37
C LEU A 198 -8.10 16.49 16.01
N LEU A 199 -8.58 15.87 14.92
CA LEU A 199 -8.19 16.23 13.56
C LEU A 199 -8.60 17.67 13.21
N ASP A 200 -9.82 18.06 13.55
CA ASP A 200 -10.32 19.42 13.32
C ASP A 200 -9.49 20.46 14.08
N ARG A 201 -9.14 20.18 15.34
CA ARG A 201 -8.23 21.03 16.12
C ARG A 201 -6.85 21.10 15.49
N PHE A 202 -6.31 19.99 15.02
CA PHE A 202 -5.01 19.95 14.36
C PHE A 202 -4.99 20.81 13.09
N LEU A 203 -6.00 20.67 12.23
CA LEU A 203 -6.15 21.48 11.02
C LEU A 203 -6.29 22.97 11.36
N ALA A 204 -7.13 23.31 12.34
CA ALA A 204 -7.28 24.70 12.78
C ALA A 204 -5.95 25.32 13.26
N MET A 205 -5.10 24.55 13.95
CA MET A 205 -3.77 25.03 14.38
C MET A 205 -2.80 25.23 13.21
N GLN A 206 -2.94 24.46 12.12
CA GLN A 206 -2.13 24.66 10.91
C GLN A 206 -2.57 25.88 10.09
N ASP A 207 -3.87 26.20 10.14
CA ASP A 207 -4.46 27.33 9.42
C ASP A 207 -4.25 28.68 10.12
N VAL A 208 -3.89 28.70 11.42
CA VAL A 208 -3.49 29.94 12.11
C VAL A 208 -2.17 30.42 11.50
N PRO A 209 -2.15 31.56 10.79
CA PRO A 209 -0.93 32.06 10.18
C PRO A 209 0.10 32.35 11.27
N ASN A 210 1.38 32.20 10.92
CA ASN A 210 2.54 32.59 11.73
C ASN A 210 2.62 34.13 11.97
N SER A 211 1.49 34.83 12.03
CA SER A 211 1.33 36.29 12.12
C SER A 211 1.59 36.86 13.52
N SER A 212 2.00 36.05 14.49
CA SER A 212 2.36 36.52 15.84
C SER A 212 3.87 36.69 16.05
N GLN A 213 4.68 36.56 14.99
CA GLN A 213 6.10 36.92 14.99
C GLN A 213 6.37 38.05 13.97
N LYS A 214 5.93 39.27 14.30
CA LYS A 214 6.49 40.51 13.77
C LYS A 214 6.60 41.52 14.91
#